data_AF-Q12VK4-F1
#
_entry.id   AF-Q12VK4-F1
#
_cell.length_a   1.000
_cell.length_b   1.000
_cell.length_c   1.000
_cell.angle_alpha   90.00
_cell.angle_beta   90.00
_cell.angle_gamma   90.00
#
_symmetry.space_group_name_H-M   'P 1'
#
loop_
_entity.id
_entity.type
_entity.pdbx_description
1 polymer ?
#
loop_
_entity_poly.entity_id
_entity_poly.type
_entity_poly.pdbx_seq_one_letter_code
_entity_poly.pdbx_strand_id
1 'polypeptide(L)'
;MQHVLSPHNLESLKEFNDFLYDIRYILVFYVLGDFITTAKALNYGVEANGFMALVMAEFGVWTLFALKLVFVLIVYWIYKGAFSSSEKQKTDLWPMMKNLIVFVGIFLVINNLLVIWGSFSPLQLLGIASL
;
A
#
# COMPACT_ATOMS: atom_id res chain seq x y z
N MET A 1 4.26 -31.91 23.55
CA MET A 1 3.60 -30.76 24.22
C MET A 1 2.65 -30.13 23.23
N GLN A 2 1.34 -30.32 23.39
CA GLN A 2 0.33 -29.62 22.58
C GLN A 2 0.23 -28.19 23.12
N HIS A 3 0.65 -27.22 22.32
CA HIS A 3 0.50 -25.80 22.64
C HIS A 3 -0.98 -25.44 22.46
N VAL A 4 -1.80 -25.71 23.48
CA VAL A 4 -3.22 -25.36 23.48
C VAL A 4 -3.31 -23.84 23.40
N LEU A 5 -3.79 -23.32 22.26
CA LEU A 5 -3.99 -21.88 22.09
C LEU A 5 -5.07 -21.41 23.08
N SER A 6 -4.72 -20.44 23.91
CA SER A 6 -5.68 -19.76 24.79
C SER A 6 -6.78 -19.09 23.95
N PRO A 7 -8.06 -19.09 24.40
CA PRO A 7 -9.18 -18.50 23.67
C PRO A 7 -8.95 -17.04 23.24
N HIS A 8 -8.28 -16.24 24.08
CA HIS A 8 -7.90 -14.86 23.74
C HIS A 8 -6.97 -14.77 22.51
N ASN A 9 -6.02 -15.70 22.38
CA ASN A 9 -5.10 -15.73 21.24
C ASN A 9 -5.82 -16.13 19.96
N LEU A 10 -6.84 -16.98 20.06
CA LEU A 10 -7.64 -17.39 18.90
C LEU A 10 -8.50 -16.25 18.37
N GLU A 11 -9.11 -15.46 19.24
CA GLU A 11 -9.88 -14.27 18.86
C GLU A 11 -8.99 -13.22 18.19
N SER A 12 -7.84 -12.91 18.78
CA SER A 12 -6.88 -11.97 18.18
C SER A 12 -6.40 -12.40 16.80
N LEU A 13 -6.13 -13.69 16.59
CA LEU A 13 -5.74 -14.21 15.28
C LEU A 13 -6.88 -14.12 14.26
N LYS A 14 -8.12 -14.37 14.68
CA LYS A 14 -9.29 -14.25 13.83
C LYS A 14 -9.51 -12.80 13.39
N GLU A 15 -9.45 -11.85 14.33
CA GLU A 15 -9.53 -10.41 14.02
C GLU A 15 -8.44 -9.96 13.04
N PHE A 16 -7.21 -10.44 13.24
CA PHE A 16 -6.11 -10.13 12.34
C PHE A 16 -6.32 -10.73 10.95
N ASN A 17 -6.82 -11.97 10.86
CA ASN A 17 -7.15 -12.60 9.59
C ASN A 17 -8.28 -11.86 8.86
N ASP A 18 -9.32 -11.44 9.58
CA ASP A 18 -10.43 -10.66 9.01
C ASP A 18 -9.94 -9.31 8.48
N PHE A 19 -9.04 -8.65 9.22
CA PHE A 19 -8.35 -7.45 8.75
C PHE A 19 -7.56 -7.70 7.46
N LEU A 20 -6.71 -8.73 7.42
CA LEU A 20 -5.91 -9.07 6.24
C LEU A 20 -6.80 -9.37 5.02
N TYR A 21 -7.90 -10.10 5.24
CA TYR A 21 -8.87 -10.37 4.19
C TYR A 21 -9.50 -9.08 3.68
N ASP A 22 -9.87 -8.16 4.57
CA ASP A 22 -10.51 -6.91 4.18
C ASP A 22 -9.57 -5.97 3.42
N ILE A 23 -8.28 -5.92 3.78
CA ILE A 23 -7.28 -5.08 3.10
C ILE A 23 -6.55 -5.78 1.95
N ARG A 24 -6.95 -6.99 1.54
CA ARG A 24 -6.23 -7.78 0.51
C ARG A 24 -5.92 -7.02 -0.77
N TYR A 25 -6.81 -6.14 -1.23
CA TYR A 25 -6.58 -5.33 -2.44
C TYR A 25 -5.59 -4.18 -2.20
N ILE A 26 -5.51 -3.65 -0.98
CA ILE A 26 -4.45 -2.72 -0.58
C ILE A 26 -3.10 -3.47 -0.63
N LEU A 27 -3.04 -4.68 -0.08
CA LEU A 27 -1.83 -5.51 -0.13
C LEU A 27 -1.40 -5.82 -1.56
N VAL A 28 -2.35 -6.18 -2.44
CA VAL A 28 -2.04 -6.51 -3.83
C VAL A 28 -1.63 -5.27 -4.63
N PHE A 29 -2.40 -4.19 -4.62
CA PHE A 29 -2.14 -3.05 -5.52
C PHE A 29 -1.20 -2.02 -4.91
N TYR A 30 -1.45 -1.59 -3.67
CA TYR A 30 -0.66 -0.53 -3.03
C TYR A 30 0.66 -1.07 -2.45
N VAL A 31 0.68 -2.29 -1.91
CA VAL A 31 1.90 -2.83 -1.31
C VAL A 31 2.76 -3.56 -2.35
N LEU A 32 2.30 -4.70 -2.85
CA LEU A 32 3.09 -5.56 -3.74
C LEU A 32 3.18 -5.00 -5.15
N GLY A 33 2.05 -4.67 -5.75
CA GLY A 33 1.95 -4.21 -7.13
C GLY A 33 2.79 -2.95 -7.35
N ASP A 34 2.52 -1.90 -6.58
CA ASP A 34 3.25 -0.64 -6.68
C ASP A 34 4.75 -0.81 -6.37
N PHE A 35 5.13 -1.62 -5.37
CA PHE A 35 6.53 -1.89 -5.08
C PHE A 35 7.24 -2.58 -6.25
N ILE A 36 6.66 -3.65 -6.80
CA ILE A 36 7.25 -4.41 -7.89
C ILE A 36 7.36 -3.54 -9.15
N THR A 37 6.32 -2.78 -9.47
CA THR A 37 6.35 -1.91 -10.64
C THR A 37 7.29 -0.73 -10.45
N THR A 38 7.36 -0.11 -9.27
CA THR A 38 8.36 0.92 -8.96
C THR A 38 9.78 0.36 -9.10
N ALA A 39 10.06 -0.78 -8.47
CA ALA A 39 11.38 -1.41 -8.50
C ALA A 39 11.83 -1.73 -9.94
N LYS A 40 10.90 -2.13 -10.81
CA LYS A 40 11.18 -2.33 -12.24
C LYS A 40 11.36 -1.02 -12.99
N ALA A 41 10.50 -0.02 -12.73
CA ALA A 41 10.55 1.28 -13.38
C ALA A 41 11.84 2.06 -13.07
N LEU A 42 12.46 1.84 -11.90
CA LEU A 42 13.75 2.45 -11.55
C LEU A 42 14.88 2.13 -12.55
N ASN A 43 14.83 0.97 -13.22
CA ASN A 43 15.81 0.62 -14.27
C ASN A 43 15.66 1.45 -15.54
N TYR A 44 14.56 2.19 -15.69
CA TYR A 44 14.25 3.03 -16.85
C TYR A 44 14.50 4.53 -16.59
N GLY A 45 15.12 4.90 -15.45
CA GLY A 45 15.69 6.24 -15.25
C GLY A 45 14.73 7.32 -14.77
N VAL A 46 13.67 6.98 -14.05
CA VAL A 46 12.69 7.97 -13.55
C VAL A 46 13.24 8.75 -12.37
N GLU A 47 12.98 10.06 -12.36
CA GLU A 47 13.14 10.95 -11.22
C GLU A 47 12.34 10.44 -10.01
N ALA A 48 13.00 9.68 -9.16
CA ALA A 48 12.52 9.49 -7.81
C ALA A 48 12.46 10.87 -7.14
N ASN A 49 11.34 11.18 -6.48
CA ASN A 49 11.20 12.38 -5.67
C ASN A 49 12.44 12.51 -4.76
N GLY A 50 13.06 13.70 -4.62
CA GLY A 50 14.43 13.83 -4.08
C GLY A 50 14.64 13.15 -2.72
N PHE A 51 13.61 13.11 -1.88
CA PHE A 51 13.59 12.33 -0.64
C PHE A 51 13.66 10.81 -0.87
N MET A 52 12.85 10.27 -1.77
CA MET A 52 12.87 8.85 -2.13
C MET A 52 14.17 8.44 -2.82
N ALA A 53 14.73 9.30 -3.67
CA ALA A 53 16.03 9.08 -4.30
C ALA A 53 17.14 8.93 -3.25
N LEU A 54 17.18 9.85 -2.27
CA LEU A 54 18.13 9.82 -1.17
C LEU A 54 17.99 8.53 -0.33
N VAL A 55 16.77 8.19 0.06
CA VAL A 55 16.50 7.00 0.89
C VAL A 55 16.85 5.71 0.14
N MET A 56 16.60 5.64 -1.16
CA MET A 56 17.00 4.49 -1.98
C MET A 56 18.50 4.40 -2.22
N ALA A 57 19.20 5.54 -2.35
CA ALA A 57 20.65 5.56 -2.47
C ALA A 57 21.34 5.04 -1.20
N GLU A 58 20.80 5.38 -0.03
CA GLU A 58 21.38 5.02 1.27
C GLU A 58 21.00 3.59 1.71
N PHE A 59 19.72 3.21 1.54
CA PHE A 59 19.17 1.98 2.12
C PHE A 59 18.68 0.97 1.08
N GLY A 60 18.76 1.29 -0.22
CA GLY A 60 18.31 0.44 -1.31
C GLY A 60 16.79 0.42 -1.53
N VAL A 61 16.37 -0.26 -2.60
CA VAL A 61 14.96 -0.32 -3.04
C VAL A 61 14.04 -0.98 -2.00
N TRP A 62 14.56 -1.90 -1.18
CA TRP A 62 13.80 -2.62 -0.15
C TRP A 62 13.20 -1.70 0.92
N THR A 63 13.77 -0.52 1.10
CA THR A 63 13.24 0.49 2.03
C THR A 63 11.87 0.99 1.61
N LEU A 64 11.58 1.03 0.31
CA LEU A 64 10.23 1.34 -0.19
C LEU A 64 9.21 0.29 0.26
N PHE A 65 9.61 -0.98 0.29
CA PHE A 65 8.76 -2.06 0.80
C PHE A 65 8.56 -1.93 2.30
N ALA A 66 9.61 -1.63 3.06
CA ALA A 66 9.52 -1.41 4.51
C ALA A 66 8.56 -0.26 4.87
N LEU A 67 8.60 0.87 4.15
CA LEU A 67 7.66 1.97 4.34
C LEU A 67 6.20 1.55 4.10
N LYS A 68 5.97 0.67 3.12
CA LYS A 68 4.63 0.11 2.85
C LYS A 68 4.16 -0.83 3.97
N LEU A 69 5.07 -1.59 4.59
CA LEU A 69 4.73 -2.39 5.78
C LEU A 69 4.36 -1.50 6.96
N VAL A 70 5.10 -0.42 7.19
CA VAL A 70 4.75 0.60 8.22
C VAL A 70 3.37 1.20 7.92
N PHE A 71 3.08 1.52 6.66
CA PHE A 71 1.75 1.97 6.25
C PHE A 71 0.66 0.94 6.57
N VAL A 72 0.87 -0.36 6.34
CA VAL A 72 -0.09 -1.41 6.72
C VAL A 72 -0.33 -1.45 8.24
N LEU A 73 0.70 -1.23 9.05
CA LEU A 73 0.53 -1.13 10.52
C LEU A 73 -0.33 0.07 10.92
N ILE A 74 -0.15 1.22 10.25
CA ILE A 74 -0.99 2.41 10.45
C ILE A 74 -2.43 2.11 10.05
N VAL A 75 -2.64 1.44 8.90
CA VAL A 75 -3.98 1.02 8.45
C VAL A 75 -4.63 0.07 9.45
N TYR A 76 -3.87 -0.86 10.05
CA TYR A 76 -4.36 -1.73 11.11
C TYR A 76 -4.78 -0.95 12.36
N TRP A 77 -4.02 0.07 12.76
CA TRP A 77 -4.40 0.95 13.87
C TRP A 77 -5.68 1.73 13.58
N ILE A 78 -5.82 2.29 12.37
CA ILE A 78 -7.03 3.00 11.94
C ILE A 78 -8.22 2.04 11.90
N TYR A 79 -8.03 0.82 11.39
CA TYR A 79 -9.03 -0.23 11.39
C TYR A 79 -9.52 -0.51 12.82
N LYS A 80 -8.61 -0.75 13.77
CA LYS A 80 -9.00 -0.96 15.18
C LYS A 80 -9.72 0.24 15.79
N GLY A 81 -9.27 1.46 15.50
CA GLY A 81 -9.93 2.69 15.95
C GLY A 81 -11.35 2.83 15.40
N ALA A 82 -11.55 2.57 14.10
CA ALA A 82 -12.87 2.58 13.48
C ALA A 82 -13.80 1.50 14.04
N PHE A 83 -13.25 0.36 14.46
CA PHE A 83 -14.01 -0.75 15.03
C PHE A 83 -14.28 -0.65 16.55
N SER A 84 -13.57 0.22 17.26
CA SER A 84 -13.72 0.48 18.71
C SER A 84 -14.86 1.43 19.06
N SER A 85 -15.32 2.26 18.11
CA SER A 85 -16.36 3.26 18.33
C SER A 85 -17.76 2.64 18.23
N SER A 86 -18.63 2.95 19.18
CA SER A 86 -20.00 2.42 19.30
C SER A 86 -20.84 2.59 18.01
N GLU A 87 -21.25 1.44 17.48
CA GLU A 87 -22.36 1.05 16.58
C GLU A 87 -23.00 1.96 15.51
N LYS A 88 -22.67 3.24 15.34
CA LYS A 88 -23.29 4.06 14.25
C LYS A 88 -22.33 4.89 13.39
N GLN A 89 -21.08 5.09 13.80
CA GLN A 89 -20.03 5.72 12.97
C GLN A 89 -19.15 4.72 12.21
N LYS A 90 -19.40 3.42 12.38
CA LYS A 90 -18.67 2.31 11.75
C LYS A 90 -18.85 2.20 10.24
N THR A 91 -19.93 2.74 9.67
CA THR A 91 -20.44 2.20 8.41
C THR A 91 -19.87 2.84 7.15
N ASP A 92 -19.48 4.12 7.15
CA ASP A 92 -19.18 4.79 5.87
C ASP A 92 -17.69 5.18 5.68
N LEU A 93 -16.98 5.52 6.76
CA LEU A 93 -15.62 6.06 6.64
C LEU A 93 -14.58 4.99 6.27
N TRP A 94 -14.65 3.81 6.89
CA TRP A 94 -13.68 2.74 6.62
C TRP A 94 -13.78 2.21 5.17
N PRO A 95 -14.96 1.89 4.64
CA PRO A 95 -15.09 1.50 3.23
C PRO A 95 -14.59 2.58 2.27
N MET A 96 -14.88 3.86 2.54
CA MET A 96 -14.39 4.98 1.74
C MET A 96 -12.87 5.08 1.76
N MET A 97 -12.24 5.06 2.95
CA MET A 97 -10.78 5.11 3.08
C MET A 97 -10.11 3.92 2.39
N LYS A 98 -10.64 2.71 2.61
CA LYS A 98 -10.15 1.50 1.95
C LYS A 98 -10.19 1.63 0.44
N ASN A 99 -11.33 2.04 -0.11
CA ASN A 99 -11.49 2.18 -1.56
C ASN A 99 -10.58 3.28 -2.14
N LEU A 100 -10.38 4.38 -1.40
CA LEU A 100 -9.44 5.43 -1.80
C LEU A 100 -8.00 4.90 -1.86
N ILE A 101 -7.56 4.15 -0.84
CA ILE A 101 -6.21 3.56 -0.81
C ILE A 101 -6.05 2.55 -1.97
N VAL A 102 -7.06 1.70 -2.21
CA VAL A 102 -7.04 0.76 -3.34
C VAL A 102 -6.96 1.51 -4.67
N PHE A 103 -7.76 2.55 -4.86
CA PHE A 103 -7.73 3.38 -6.05
C PHE A 103 -6.35 4.01 -6.28
N VAL A 104 -5.75 4.61 -5.25
CA VAL A 104 -4.40 5.15 -5.30
C VAL A 104 -3.39 4.05 -5.67
N GLY A 105 -3.49 2.87 -5.06
CA GLY A 105 -2.62 1.74 -5.38
C GLY A 105 -2.72 1.32 -6.85
N ILE A 106 -3.94 1.19 -7.38
CA ILE A 106 -4.18 0.87 -8.80
C ILE A 106 -3.59 1.95 -9.70
N PHE A 107 -3.84 3.23 -9.38
CA PHE A 107 -3.32 4.36 -10.14
C PHE A 107 -1.79 4.36 -10.21
N LEU A 108 -1.12 4.13 -9.08
CA LEU A 108 0.35 4.02 -9.01
C LEU A 108 0.88 2.84 -9.85
N VAL A 109 0.24 1.67 -9.75
CA VAL A 109 0.61 0.51 -10.57
C VAL A 109 0.50 0.82 -12.06
N ILE A 110 -0.62 1.41 -12.50
CA ILE A 110 -0.82 1.79 -13.90
C ILE A 110 0.23 2.81 -14.33
N ASN A 111 0.50 3.83 -13.52
CA ASN A 111 1.52 4.83 -13.80
C ASN A 111 2.89 4.19 -14.01
N ASN A 112 3.34 3.34 -13.10
CA ASN A 112 4.63 2.65 -13.23
C ASN A 112 4.67 1.69 -14.44
N LEU A 113 3.56 1.02 -14.78
CA LEU A 113 3.48 0.17 -15.97
C LEU A 113 3.58 0.98 -17.27
N LEU A 114 2.95 2.16 -17.32
CA LEU A 114 3.06 3.08 -18.47
C LEU A 114 4.51 3.53 -18.67
N VAL A 115 5.24 3.78 -17.60
CA VAL A 115 6.67 4.09 -17.68
C VAL A 115 7.46 2.89 -18.20
N ILE A 116 7.26 1.70 -17.64
CA ILE A 116 8.00 0.48 -18.03
C ILE A 116 7.79 0.12 -19.51
N TRP A 117 6.56 0.20 -20.00
CA TRP A 117 6.22 -0.24 -21.36
C TRP A 117 6.22 0.88 -22.39
N GLY A 118 5.86 2.10 -21.99
CA GLY A 118 5.69 3.23 -22.90
C GLY A 118 6.90 4.15 -22.96
N SER A 119 7.79 4.17 -21.95
CA SER A 119 8.77 5.25 -21.76
C SER A 119 8.13 6.65 -21.70
N PHE A 120 6.84 6.74 -21.38
CA PHE A 120 6.10 8.00 -21.22
C PHE A 120 5.48 8.06 -19.83
N SER A 121 5.44 9.25 -19.22
CA SER A 121 4.68 9.47 -17.98
C SER A 121 3.22 9.84 -18.29
N PRO A 122 2.24 9.53 -17.42
CA PRO A 122 0.86 10.02 -17.58
C PRO A 122 0.77 11.54 -17.69
N LEU A 123 1.71 12.26 -17.07
CA LEU A 123 1.82 13.72 -17.17
C LEU A 123 2.24 14.17 -18.58
N GLN A 124 3.07 13.40 -19.30
CA GLN A 124 3.33 13.64 -20.73
C GLN A 124 2.08 13.35 -21.57
N LEU A 125 1.31 12.31 -21.23
CA LEU A 125 0.09 11.96 -21.95
C LEU A 125 -1.02 13.03 -21.76
N LEU A 126 -1.00 13.73 -20.63
CA LEU A 126 -1.84 14.91 -20.34
C LEU A 126 -1.24 16.23 -20.83
N GLY A 127 -0.03 16.23 -21.42
CA GLY A 127 0.65 17.42 -21.95
C GLY A 127 1.20 18.38 -20.88
N ILE A 128 1.34 17.93 -19.63
CA ILE A 128 1.70 18.78 -18.47
C ILE A 128 3.22 18.84 -18.27
N ALA A 129 3.99 17.91 -18.84
CA ALA A 129 5.44 17.89 -18.78
C ALA A 129 6.06 17.55 -20.15
N SER A 130 7.09 18.30 -20.55
CA SER A 130 7.97 17.98 -21.69
C SER A 130 9.39 17.75 -21.18
N LEU A 131 10.15 16.88 -21.87
CA LEU A 131 11.57 16.61 -21.62
C LEU A 131 12.42 17.90 -21.61
#